data_AF-A0A6B3G5Z5-F1
#
_entry.id   AF-A0A6B3G5Z5-F1
#
_cell.length_a   1.000
_cell.length_b   1.000
_cell.length_c   1.000
_cell.angle_alpha   90.00
_cell.angle_beta   90.00
_cell.angle_gamma   90.00
#
_symmetry.space_group_name_H-M   'P 1'
#
loop_
_entity.id
_entity.type
_entity.pdbx_description
1 polymer ?
#
loop_
_entity_poly.entity_id
_entity_poly.type
_entity_poly.pdbx_seq_one_letter_code
_entity_poly.pdbx_strand_id
1 'polypeptide(L)'
;SPVEPHTSVARGCVEALAELHAKGWAHGDVQPAHFIIGPERTHLIDLALARGGHVPEEYDFPFRGCLVHYEAPEVARSVLATGEAEPTQEADIYALGASLLISATGWRAVEYPDDAPRPAQRRAVASGKRRPVRAPGKLGDLIDTMLSPAPGDRPTIQEVREALR
;
A
#
# COMPACT_ATOMS: atom_id res chain seq x y z
N SER A 1 -23.71 -11.68 -7.65
CA SER A 1 -22.79 -10.79 -8.36
C SER A 1 -21.89 -10.10 -7.37
N PRO A 2 -20.61 -9.81 -7.68
CA PRO A 2 -19.80 -8.96 -6.81
C PRO A 2 -20.51 -7.61 -6.66
N VAL A 3 -20.63 -7.15 -5.41
CA VAL A 3 -21.20 -5.84 -5.09
C VAL A 3 -20.14 -4.79 -5.40
N GLU A 4 -20.53 -3.68 -6.02
CA GLU A 4 -19.62 -2.56 -6.25
C GLU A 4 -19.15 -2.01 -4.90
N PRO A 5 -17.84 -1.83 -4.66
CA PRO A 5 -17.35 -1.41 -3.36
C PRO A 5 -17.84 -0.01 -3.01
N HIS A 6 -18.12 0.24 -1.73
CA HIS A 6 -18.44 1.59 -1.24
C HIS A 6 -17.22 2.51 -1.43
N THR A 7 -17.26 3.36 -2.46
CA THR A 7 -16.17 4.28 -2.80
C THR A 7 -15.95 5.37 -1.75
N SER A 8 -16.94 5.63 -0.88
CA SER A 8 -16.83 6.60 0.21
C SER A 8 -15.73 6.24 1.22
N VAL A 9 -15.60 4.95 1.56
CA VAL A 9 -14.55 4.46 2.46
C VAL A 9 -13.18 4.58 1.80
N ALA A 10 -13.08 4.15 0.53
CA ALA A 10 -11.83 4.26 -0.23
C ALA A 10 -11.38 5.73 -0.34
N ARG A 11 -12.31 6.65 -0.58
CA ARG A 11 -12.04 8.10 -0.61
C ARG A 11 -11.52 8.60 0.75
N GLY A 12 -12.12 8.19 1.85
CA GLY A 12 -11.64 8.57 3.19
C GLY A 12 -10.21 8.09 3.46
N CYS A 13 -9.87 6.86 3.07
CA CYS A 13 -8.50 6.34 3.18
C CYS A 13 -7.50 7.13 2.31
N VAL A 14 -7.90 7.44 1.07
CA VAL A 14 -7.09 8.26 0.14
C VAL A 14 -6.87 9.66 0.69
N GLU A 15 -7.89 10.30 1.26
CA GLU A 15 -7.78 11.61 1.89
C GLU A 15 -6.80 11.59 3.07
N ALA A 16 -6.91 10.59 3.95
CA ALA A 16 -6.02 10.44 5.10
C ALA A 16 -4.55 10.23 4.70
N LEU A 17 -4.29 9.39 3.69
CA LEU A 17 -2.94 9.18 3.17
C LEU A 17 -2.42 10.43 2.42
N ALA A 18 -3.30 11.12 1.69
CA ALA A 18 -2.94 12.36 1.00
C ALA A 18 -2.51 13.48 1.94
N GLU A 19 -3.12 13.59 3.13
CA GLU A 19 -2.70 14.53 4.17
C GLU A 19 -1.25 14.27 4.63
N LEU A 20 -0.85 13.00 4.73
CA LEU A 20 0.51 12.61 5.11
C LEU A 20 1.50 12.90 3.98
N HIS A 21 1.18 12.46 2.76
CA HIS A 21 2.02 12.66 1.57
C HIS A 21 2.23 14.14 1.24
N ALA A 22 1.21 14.98 1.44
CA ALA A 22 1.31 16.43 1.24
C ALA A 22 2.33 17.11 2.18
N LYS A 23 2.67 16.47 3.31
CA LYS A 23 3.72 16.92 4.24
C LYS A 23 5.10 16.36 3.88
N GLY A 24 5.22 15.63 2.77
CA GLY A 24 6.46 14.97 2.33
C GLY A 24 6.75 13.65 3.03
N TRP A 25 5.78 13.06 3.74
CA TRP A 25 5.97 11.80 4.46
C TRP A 25 5.36 10.62 3.70
N ALA A 26 6.06 9.50 3.70
CA ALA A 26 5.55 8.17 3.44
C ALA A 26 5.22 7.48 4.77
N HIS A 27 4.23 6.60 4.78
CA HIS A 27 3.80 5.83 5.94
C HIS A 27 4.62 4.56 6.15
N GLY A 28 4.95 3.84 5.07
CA GLY A 28 5.76 2.62 5.11
C GLY A 28 5.04 1.34 5.56
N ASP A 29 3.79 1.43 6.02
CA ASP A 29 2.97 0.28 6.44
C ASP A 29 1.48 0.51 6.22
N VAL A 30 1.12 0.97 5.01
CA VAL A 30 -0.29 1.15 4.67
C VAL A 30 -0.99 -0.21 4.60
N GLN A 31 -1.99 -0.42 5.46
CA GLN A 31 -2.82 -1.62 5.50
C GLN A 31 -4.21 -1.31 6.06
N PRO A 32 -5.25 -2.15 5.83
CA PRO A 32 -6.60 -1.89 6.31
C PRO A 32 -6.70 -1.66 7.82
N ALA A 33 -5.86 -2.35 8.61
CA ALA A 33 -5.84 -2.21 10.07
C ALA A 33 -5.37 -0.82 10.55
N HIS A 34 -4.73 -0.03 9.68
CA HIS A 34 -4.21 1.30 10.01
C HIS A 34 -5.14 2.45 9.59
N PHE A 35 -6.33 2.12 9.06
CA PHE A 35 -7.38 3.09 8.79
C PHE A 35 -8.53 2.92 9.79
N ILE A 36 -8.70 3.90 10.69
CA ILE A 36 -9.87 3.98 11.56
C ILE A 36 -10.96 4.78 10.84
N ILE A 37 -12.02 4.09 10.43
CA ILE A 37 -13.15 4.69 9.73
C ILE A 37 -14.11 5.33 10.74
N GLY A 38 -14.10 6.66 10.82
CA GLY A 38 -15.02 7.43 11.65
C GLY A 38 -16.26 7.92 10.88
N PRO A 39 -17.27 8.46 11.59
CA PRO A 39 -18.48 8.99 10.97
C PRO A 39 -18.24 10.24 10.11
N GLU A 40 -17.24 11.05 10.46
CA GLU A 40 -16.90 12.31 9.78
C GLU A 40 -15.67 12.20 8.89
N ARG A 41 -14.65 11.45 9.33
CA ARG A 41 -13.40 11.26 8.60
C ARG A 41 -12.74 9.93 8.92
N THR A 42 -11.86 9.51 8.04
CA THR A 42 -10.93 8.40 8.28
C THR A 42 -9.65 8.91 8.92
N HIS A 43 -9.12 8.17 9.90
CA HIS A 43 -7.85 8.46 10.55
C HIS A 43 -6.81 7.41 10.18
N LEU A 44 -5.62 7.85 9.81
CA LEU A 44 -4.45 7.01 9.56
C LEU A 44 -3.60 6.93 10.84
N ILE A 45 -3.26 5.72 11.27
CA ILE A 45 -2.53 5.44 12.51
C ILE A 45 -1.27 4.59 12.25
N ASP A 46 -0.46 4.37 13.29
CA ASP A 46 0.76 3.56 13.25
C ASP A 46 1.86 4.09 12.31
N LEU A 47 2.37 5.27 12.66
CA LEU A 47 3.46 5.94 11.93
C LEU A 47 4.86 5.47 12.37
N ALA A 48 4.97 4.27 12.97
CA ALA A 48 6.25 3.76 13.48
C ALA A 48 7.29 3.54 12.37
N LEU A 49 6.83 3.32 11.14
CA LEU A 49 7.67 3.11 9.96
C LEU A 49 7.63 4.31 8.98
N ALA A 50 7.06 5.44 9.40
CA ALA A 50 6.91 6.60 8.54
C ALA A 50 8.25 7.33 8.30
N ARG A 51 8.41 7.89 7.10
CA ARG A 51 9.66 8.48 6.63
C ARG A 51 9.41 9.73 5.78
N GLY A 52 10.23 10.77 5.91
CA GLY A 52 10.14 11.95 5.04
C GLY A 52 10.75 13.23 5.61
N GLY A 53 10.71 13.40 6.94
CA GLY A 53 11.41 14.46 7.65
C GLY A 53 12.75 14.02 8.23
N HIS A 54 13.47 14.95 8.86
CA HIS A 54 14.66 14.62 9.64
C HIS A 54 14.26 13.82 10.89
N VAL A 55 14.76 12.58 10.96
CA VAL A 55 14.71 11.73 12.16
C VAL A 55 16.13 11.69 12.73
N PRO A 56 16.35 11.99 14.02
CA PRO A 56 17.68 11.85 14.62
C PRO A 56 18.16 10.40 14.49
N GLU A 57 19.44 10.22 14.15
CA GLU A 57 20.04 8.90 13.88
C GLU A 57 19.85 7.90 15.03
N GLU A 58 19.86 8.38 16.28
CA GLU A 58 19.63 7.56 17.49
C GLU A 58 18.23 6.94 17.57
N TYR A 59 17.26 7.45 16.81
CA TYR A 59 15.89 6.92 16.69
C TYR A 59 15.57 6.44 15.28
N ASP A 60 16.53 6.50 14.36
CA ASP A 60 16.36 6.12 12.97
C ASP A 60 16.62 4.62 12.79
N PHE A 61 15.62 3.82 13.16
CA PHE A 61 15.72 2.37 13.05
C PHE A 61 15.56 1.91 11.59
N PRO A 62 16.34 0.92 11.14
CA PRO A 62 16.25 0.44 9.77
C PRO A 62 14.90 -0.18 9.48
N PHE A 63 14.31 0.20 8.35
CA PHE A 63 13.04 -0.37 7.89
C PHE A 63 13.27 -1.74 7.24
N ARG A 64 12.79 -2.79 7.90
CA ARG A 64 12.97 -4.20 7.48
C ARG A 64 11.78 -4.75 6.67
N GLY A 65 11.03 -3.85 6.05
CA GLY A 65 9.76 -4.14 5.38
C GLY A 65 8.58 -4.23 6.34
N CYS A 66 7.38 -4.20 5.77
CA CYS A 66 6.11 -4.25 6.47
C CYS A 66 5.45 -5.64 6.38
N LEU A 67 4.15 -5.72 6.61
CA LEU A 67 3.41 -6.95 6.33
C LEU A 67 3.43 -7.26 4.82
N VAL A 68 4.02 -8.41 4.46
CA VAL A 68 4.35 -8.77 3.07
C VAL A 68 3.15 -8.74 2.11
N HIS A 69 1.93 -8.86 2.62
CA HIS A 69 0.69 -8.80 1.82
C HIS A 69 0.50 -7.46 1.07
N TYR A 70 1.02 -6.38 1.65
CA TYR A 70 0.88 -5.01 1.14
C TYR A 70 2.21 -4.44 0.64
N GLU A 71 3.32 -5.16 0.85
CA GLU A 71 4.67 -4.72 0.49
C GLU A 71 4.83 -4.58 -1.03
N ALA A 72 5.39 -3.46 -1.47
CA ALA A 72 5.64 -3.20 -2.89
C ALA A 72 6.81 -4.05 -3.42
N PRO A 73 6.83 -4.43 -4.72
CA PRO A 73 7.86 -5.31 -5.28
C PRO A 73 9.29 -4.82 -5.09
N GLU A 74 9.53 -3.51 -5.20
CA GLU A 74 10.83 -2.87 -4.98
C GLU A 74 11.27 -2.90 -3.52
N VAL A 75 10.32 -2.77 -2.58
CA VAL A 75 10.60 -2.89 -1.14
C VAL A 75 11.01 -4.32 -0.83
N ALA A 76 10.23 -5.31 -1.31
CA ALA A 76 10.55 -6.72 -1.13
C ALA A 76 11.92 -7.09 -1.73
N ARG A 77 12.27 -6.54 -2.92
CA ARG A 77 13.60 -6.71 -3.53
C ARG A 77 14.71 -6.13 -2.67
N SER A 78 14.55 -4.91 -2.16
CA SER A 78 15.55 -4.26 -1.32
C SER A 78 15.77 -5.05 -0.03
N VAL A 79 14.70 -5.41 0.69
CA VAL A 79 14.81 -6.17 1.94
C VAL A 79 15.45 -7.55 1.72
N LEU A 80 15.17 -8.22 0.60
CA LEU A 80 15.83 -9.48 0.26
C LEU A 80 17.33 -9.31 -0.04
N ALA A 81 17.74 -8.18 -0.62
CA ALA A 81 19.11 -7.94 -1.05
C ALA A 81 20.00 -7.41 0.09
N THR A 82 19.48 -6.49 0.91
CA THR A 82 20.27 -5.74 1.90
C THR A 82 19.78 -5.94 3.34
N GLY A 83 18.61 -6.57 3.52
CA GLY A 83 17.95 -6.70 4.82
C GLY A 83 17.03 -5.52 5.16
N GLU A 84 17.08 -4.43 4.38
CA GLU A 84 16.44 -3.15 4.69
C GLU A 84 15.90 -2.49 3.40
N ALA A 85 15.02 -1.51 3.55
CA ALA A 85 14.49 -0.70 2.47
C ALA A 85 14.17 0.71 2.96
N GLU A 86 13.83 1.61 2.05
CA GLU A 86 13.35 2.94 2.39
C GLU A 86 11.84 3.04 2.07
N PRO A 87 10.99 3.47 3.02
CA PRO A 87 9.60 3.80 2.74
C PRO A 87 9.51 4.94 1.73
N THR A 88 8.63 4.80 0.73
CA THR A 88 8.41 5.81 -0.30
C THR A 88 6.92 6.03 -0.50
N GLN A 89 6.55 7.20 -1.03
CA GLN A 89 5.15 7.52 -1.30
C GLN A 89 4.59 6.56 -2.35
N GLU A 90 5.38 6.19 -3.35
CA GLU A 90 5.03 5.23 -4.39
C GLU A 90 4.79 3.83 -3.82
N ALA A 91 5.57 3.41 -2.81
CA ALA A 91 5.34 2.16 -2.10
C ALA A 91 4.03 2.20 -1.28
N ASP A 92 3.68 3.33 -0.67
CA ASP A 92 2.39 3.51 -0.01
C ASP A 92 1.22 3.43 -1.00
N ILE A 93 1.37 3.92 -2.23
CA ILE A 93 0.33 3.78 -3.27
C ILE A 93 0.07 2.31 -3.59
N TYR A 94 1.14 1.52 -3.75
CA TYR A 94 0.99 0.08 -3.95
C TYR A 94 0.29 -0.58 -2.77
N ALA A 95 0.72 -0.25 -1.55
CA ALA A 95 0.16 -0.80 -0.32
C ALA A 95 -1.32 -0.41 -0.12
N LEU A 96 -1.70 0.83 -0.49
CA LEU A 96 -3.10 1.26 -0.53
C LEU A 96 -3.91 0.47 -1.58
N GLY A 97 -3.36 0.27 -2.79
CA GLY A 97 -3.99 -0.54 -3.83
C GLY A 97 -4.21 -1.98 -3.37
N ALA A 98 -3.22 -2.58 -2.72
CA ALA A 98 -3.31 -3.92 -2.15
C ALA A 98 -4.35 -3.99 -1.02
N SER A 99 -4.43 -2.95 -0.19
CA SER A 99 -5.43 -2.82 0.88
C SER A 99 -6.85 -2.79 0.30
N LEU A 100 -7.09 -1.93 -0.68
CA LEU A 100 -8.40 -1.81 -1.34
C LEU A 100 -8.78 -3.11 -2.06
N LEU A 101 -7.84 -3.77 -2.74
CA LEU A 101 -8.07 -5.06 -3.40
C LEU A 101 -8.50 -6.14 -2.39
N ILE A 102 -7.75 -6.29 -1.31
CA ILE A 102 -8.05 -7.28 -0.26
C ILE A 102 -9.40 -6.95 0.39
N SER A 103 -9.67 -5.69 0.72
CA SER A 103 -10.96 -5.28 1.29
C SER A 103 -12.14 -5.53 0.35
N ALA A 104 -11.97 -5.34 -0.95
CA ALA A 104 -13.04 -5.54 -1.93
C ALA A 104 -13.27 -7.01 -2.31
N THR A 105 -12.24 -7.85 -2.24
CA THR A 105 -12.27 -9.19 -2.84
C THR A 105 -11.98 -10.34 -1.87
N GLY A 106 -11.35 -10.04 -0.72
CA GLY A 106 -10.77 -11.03 0.18
C GLY A 106 -9.46 -11.65 -0.30
N TRP A 107 -8.96 -11.27 -1.48
CA TRP A 107 -7.77 -11.88 -2.09
C TRP A 107 -6.57 -10.94 -2.08
N ARG A 108 -5.40 -11.50 -1.75
CA ARG A 108 -4.11 -10.81 -1.88
C ARG A 108 -3.79 -10.53 -3.35
N ALA A 109 -3.08 -9.42 -3.60
CA ALA A 109 -2.58 -9.11 -4.95
C ALA A 109 -1.63 -10.20 -5.47
N VAL A 110 -0.76 -10.74 -4.61
CA VAL A 110 0.21 -11.78 -4.95
C VAL A 110 -0.17 -13.11 -4.30
N GLU A 111 0.03 -14.20 -5.04
CA GLU A 111 -0.22 -15.56 -4.59
C GLU A 111 1.02 -16.20 -3.98
N TYR A 112 0.87 -16.74 -2.77
CA TYR A 112 1.83 -17.61 -2.12
C TYR A 112 1.13 -18.39 -0.99
N PRO A 113 1.63 -19.59 -0.60
CA PRO A 113 1.05 -20.39 0.49
C PRO A 113 0.93 -19.59 1.79
N ASP A 114 -0.13 -19.84 2.57
CA ASP A 114 -0.40 -19.10 3.81
C ASP A 114 0.66 -19.35 4.89
N ASP A 115 1.28 -20.53 4.87
CA ASP A 115 2.37 -20.96 5.75
C ASP A 115 3.77 -20.67 5.15
N ALA A 116 3.85 -20.04 3.97
CA ALA A 116 5.13 -19.75 3.34
C ALA A 116 5.99 -18.86 4.27
N PRO A 117 7.28 -19.16 4.47
CA PRO A 117 8.13 -18.32 5.30
C PRO A 117 8.33 -16.94 4.66
N ARG A 118 8.51 -15.88 5.46
CA ARG A 118 8.63 -14.49 4.98
C ARG A 118 9.56 -14.31 3.76
N PRO A 119 10.76 -14.92 3.69
CA PRO A 119 11.61 -14.81 2.49
C PRO A 119 10.97 -15.38 1.22
N ALA A 120 10.18 -16.45 1.32
CA ALA A 120 9.46 -17.02 0.19
C ALA A 120 8.30 -16.12 -0.25
N GLN A 121 7.56 -15.54 0.70
CA GLN A 121 6.51 -14.55 0.43
C GLN A 121 7.10 -13.34 -0.32
N ARG A 122 8.21 -12.78 0.18
CA ARG A 122 8.91 -11.66 -0.47
C ARG A 122 9.45 -12.00 -1.85
N ARG A 123 9.95 -13.22 -2.08
CA ARG A 123 10.37 -13.65 -3.42
C ARG A 123 9.19 -13.68 -4.40
N ALA A 124 8.00 -14.10 -3.95
CA ALA A 124 6.80 -14.05 -4.78
C ALA A 124 6.44 -12.59 -5.13
N VAL A 125 6.41 -11.70 -4.12
CA VAL A 125 6.13 -10.27 -4.31
C VAL A 125 7.15 -9.59 -5.24
N ALA A 126 8.44 -9.83 -4.99
CA ALA A 126 9.55 -9.28 -5.76
C ALA A 126 9.53 -9.66 -7.25
N SER A 127 8.88 -10.79 -7.60
CA SER A 127 8.72 -11.23 -8.98
C SER A 127 7.81 -10.33 -9.83
N GLY A 128 7.00 -9.48 -9.18
CA GLY A 128 6.00 -8.62 -9.84
C GLY A 128 4.79 -9.37 -10.42
N LYS A 129 4.72 -10.70 -10.27
CA LYS A 129 3.59 -11.50 -10.73
C LYS A 129 2.42 -11.35 -9.74
N ARG A 130 1.35 -10.68 -10.18
CA ARG A 130 0.11 -10.51 -9.40
C ARG A 130 -1.07 -11.22 -10.04
N ARG A 131 -2.09 -11.51 -9.23
CA ARG A 131 -3.41 -11.91 -9.69
C ARG A 131 -4.03 -10.76 -10.52
N PRO A 132 -4.86 -11.06 -11.53
CA PRO A 132 -5.66 -10.03 -12.19
C PRO A 132 -6.55 -9.31 -11.17
N VAL A 133 -6.61 -7.99 -11.23
CA VAL A 133 -7.57 -7.23 -10.42
C VAL A 133 -8.97 -7.47 -10.98
N ARG A 134 -9.81 -8.12 -10.18
CA ARG A 134 -11.22 -8.41 -10.52
C ARG A 134 -12.13 -7.66 -9.57
N ALA A 135 -12.20 -6.34 -9.75
CA ALA A 135 -13.17 -5.48 -9.08
C ALA A 135 -13.96 -4.70 -10.15
N PRO A 136 -15.30 -4.62 -10.06
CA PRO A 136 -16.10 -3.91 -11.04
C PRO A 136 -15.91 -2.39 -10.93
N GLY A 137 -16.09 -1.69 -12.06
CA GLY A 137 -16.15 -0.23 -12.11
C GLY A 137 -14.78 0.47 -12.04
N LYS A 138 -14.81 1.80 -11.99
CA LYS A 138 -13.62 2.67 -12.03
C LYS A 138 -12.61 2.36 -10.92
N LEU A 139 -13.09 1.87 -9.78
CA LEU A 139 -12.22 1.51 -8.66
C LEU A 139 -11.31 0.31 -8.99
N GLY A 140 -11.78 -0.64 -9.82
CA GLY A 140 -10.96 -1.75 -10.27
C GLY A 140 -9.77 -1.30 -11.12
N ASP A 141 -10.02 -0.46 -12.13
CA ASP A 141 -8.97 0.09 -13.00
C ASP A 141 -7.95 0.93 -12.22
N LEU A 142 -8.44 1.71 -11.24
CA LEU A 142 -7.59 2.50 -10.36
C LEU A 142 -6.70 1.60 -9.49
N ILE A 143 -7.27 0.58 -8.84
CA ILE A 143 -6.51 -0.41 -8.06
C ILE A 143 -5.45 -1.11 -8.93
N ASP A 144 -5.81 -1.47 -10.17
CA ASP A 144 -4.88 -2.12 -11.10
C ASP A 144 -3.64 -1.26 -11.40
N THR A 145 -3.85 0.05 -11.59
CA THR A 145 -2.78 1.03 -11.83
C THR A 145 -1.94 1.31 -10.57
N MET A 146 -2.58 1.37 -9.39
CA MET A 146 -1.86 1.50 -8.11
C MET A 146 -0.96 0.29 -7.83
N LEU A 147 -1.33 -0.89 -8.32
CA LEU A 147 -0.57 -2.14 -8.20
C LEU A 147 0.47 -2.34 -9.32
N SER A 148 0.85 -1.29 -10.05
CA SER A 148 1.93 -1.35 -11.04
C SER A 148 3.25 -1.82 -10.40
N PRO A 149 3.98 -2.79 -11.00
CA PRO A 149 5.23 -3.29 -10.43
C PRO A 149 6.35 -2.26 -10.38
N ALA A 150 6.38 -1.33 -11.33
CA ALA A 150 7.33 -0.22 -11.34
C ALA A 150 6.73 0.96 -10.55
N PRO A 151 7.48 1.56 -9.60
CA PRO A 151 6.99 2.69 -8.81
C PRO A 151 6.52 3.89 -9.64
N GLY A 152 7.26 4.22 -10.70
CA GLY A 152 6.97 5.36 -11.58
C GLY A 152 5.73 5.20 -12.47
N ASP A 153 5.19 3.98 -12.56
CA ASP A 153 3.96 3.69 -13.32
C ASP A 153 2.70 3.78 -12.44
N ARG A 154 2.87 4.10 -11.14
CA ARG A 154 1.76 4.27 -10.19
C ARG A 154 1.31 5.73 -10.18
N PRO A 155 0.01 6.00 -10.00
CA PRO A 155 -0.47 7.35 -9.79
C PRO A 155 0.04 7.89 -8.44
N THR A 156 0.23 9.20 -8.36
CA THR A 156 0.37 9.92 -7.09
C THR A 156 -0.92 9.85 -6.28
N ILE A 157 -0.85 10.09 -4.97
CA ILE A 157 -2.05 10.07 -4.13
C ILE A 157 -3.05 11.18 -4.53
N GLN A 158 -2.58 12.27 -5.13
CA GLN A 158 -3.38 13.37 -5.65
C GLN A 158 -4.17 12.92 -6.88
N GLU A 159 -3.54 12.21 -7.81
CA GLU A 159 -4.22 11.64 -8.99
C GLU A 159 -5.23 10.57 -8.57
N VAL A 160 -4.91 9.72 -7.58
CA VAL A 160 -5.87 8.75 -7.01
C VAL A 160 -7.07 9.48 -6.42
N ARG A 161 -6.83 10.56 -5.66
CA ARG A 161 -7.90 11.38 -5.06
C ARG A 161 -8.78 12.03 -6.12
N GLU A 162 -8.22 12.48 -7.23
CA GLU A 162 -8.96 13.06 -8.35
C GLU A 162 -9.79 12.02 -9.12
N ALA A 163 -9.26 10.81 -9.31
CA ALA A 163 -9.97 9.72 -9.97
C ALA A 163 -11.20 9.22 -9.19
N LEU A 164 -11.26 9.45 -7.87
CA LEU A 164 -12.36 9.09 -6.98
C LEU A 164 -13.39 10.21 -6.76
N ARG A 165 -13.25 11.37 -7.44
CA ARG A 165 -14.23 12.46 -7.38
C ARG A 165 -15.50 12.19 -8.17
#